data_AF-A0A934L0S1-F1
#
_entry.id   AF-A0A934L0S1-F1
#
_cell.length_a   1.000
_cell.length_b   1.000
_cell.length_c   1.000
_cell.angle_alpha   90.00
_cell.angle_beta   90.00
_cell.angle_gamma   90.00
#
_symmetry.space_group_name_H-M   'P 1'
#
loop_
_entity.id
_entity.type
_entity.pdbx_description
1 polymer ?
#
loop_
_entity_poly.entity_id
_entity_poly.type
_entity_poly.pdbx_seq_one_letter_code
_entity_poly.pdbx_strand_id
1 'polypeptide(L)'
;MIAGPILPRTAEGLWRVVQDDPSRVEHGLELLRFDLELEDGVHIDALAADAAGRPVLMFCAMVEVDHALPARIADARAWFTRSVALVRSLLDGARVRLDLPPRVVVVGFEFTERCLARLRTFADVDLVVVRVDAVRVGGRTHVGTVVVHHSGASDDTTLAALACGDTASRVLRLGDLLSRLDPAFAIDGDRFARTWRCDGVPIVLVMRAARQVVAVVPGHTPVALEHDDAVDDVVDLASRRYLGIVAGWDDTPAVAPHGFEIRDREARDIPPAARRAAEAEVTAAEYDAFFADEAPESPS
;
A
#
# COMPACT_ATOMS: atom_id res chain seq x y z
N MET A 1 -2.63 -9.99 -36.75
CA MET A 1 -2.20 -10.29 -35.38
C MET A 1 -1.63 -9.00 -34.81
N ILE A 2 -2.40 -8.24 -34.04
CA ILE A 2 -1.95 -6.96 -33.49
C ILE A 2 -1.32 -7.29 -32.14
N ALA A 3 -0.01 -7.08 -32.00
CA ALA A 3 0.63 -7.14 -30.71
C ALA A 3 0.03 -6.00 -29.86
N GLY A 4 -0.66 -6.34 -28.77
CA GLY A 4 -1.15 -5.36 -27.82
C GLY A 4 0.00 -4.53 -27.22
N PRO A 5 -0.29 -3.44 -26.51
CA PRO A 5 0.73 -2.55 -25.97
C PRO A 5 1.71 -3.35 -25.11
N ILE A 6 2.96 -3.40 -25.59
CA ILE A 6 4.10 -3.91 -24.85
C ILE A 6 4.48 -2.79 -23.89
N LEU A 7 4.51 -3.06 -22.59
CA LEU A 7 5.04 -2.09 -21.63
C LEU A 7 6.49 -1.78 -22.05
N PRO A 8 6.79 -0.55 -22.48
CA PRO A 8 8.13 -0.26 -22.97
C PRO A 8 9.09 -0.42 -21.80
N ARG A 9 10.06 -1.34 -21.92
CA ARG A 9 11.11 -1.58 -20.91
C ARG A 9 12.11 -0.41 -20.97
N THR A 10 11.62 0.76 -20.59
CA THR A 10 12.27 2.08 -20.63
C THR A 10 12.08 2.75 -19.27
N ALA A 11 12.94 3.73 -18.94
CA ALA A 11 12.82 4.46 -17.67
C ALA A 11 11.44 5.11 -17.56
N GLU A 12 11.00 5.74 -18.65
CA GLU A 12 9.66 6.33 -18.77
C GLU A 12 8.55 5.29 -18.55
N GLY A 13 8.68 4.09 -19.12
CA GLY A 13 7.70 3.02 -18.94
C GLY A 13 7.61 2.52 -17.51
N LEU A 14 8.76 2.37 -16.83
CA LEU A 14 8.80 2.02 -15.41
C LEU A 14 8.16 3.12 -14.56
N TRP A 15 8.50 4.36 -14.89
CA TRP A 15 8.01 5.54 -14.21
C TRP A 15 6.49 5.70 -14.36
N ARG A 16 5.95 5.46 -15.56
CA ARG A 16 4.50 5.44 -15.80
C ARG A 16 3.80 4.41 -14.91
N VAL A 17 4.38 3.22 -14.69
CA VAL A 17 3.80 2.22 -13.77
C VAL A 17 3.71 2.74 -12.34
N VAL A 18 4.73 3.46 -11.88
CA VAL A 18 4.77 4.05 -10.54
C VAL A 18 3.81 5.23 -10.43
N GLN A 19 3.75 6.11 -11.43
CA GLN A 19 2.90 7.30 -11.42
C GLN A 19 1.41 6.99 -11.54
N ASP A 20 1.05 6.05 -12.42
CA ASP A 20 -0.35 5.68 -12.67
C ASP A 20 -0.99 5.11 -11.39
N ASP A 21 -0.23 4.33 -10.63
CA ASP A 21 -0.72 3.66 -9.42
C ASP A 21 0.45 3.30 -8.48
N PRO A 22 0.85 4.22 -7.59
CA PRO A 22 1.93 3.99 -6.62
C PRO A 22 1.65 2.82 -5.69
N SER A 23 0.37 2.48 -5.48
CA SER A 23 -0.05 1.37 -4.62
C SER A 23 0.41 0.01 -5.14
N ARG A 24 0.73 -0.09 -6.44
CA ARG A 24 1.39 -1.27 -7.02
C ARG A 24 2.76 -1.48 -6.43
N VAL A 25 3.52 -0.44 -6.15
CA VAL A 25 4.85 -0.60 -5.54
C VAL A 25 4.70 -0.96 -4.07
N GLU A 26 3.87 -0.21 -3.36
CA GLU A 26 3.69 -0.31 -1.93
C GLU A 26 2.36 0.33 -1.52
N HIS A 27 1.55 -0.37 -0.72
CA HIS A 27 0.25 0.14 -0.31
C HIS A 27 0.37 1.42 0.52
N GLY A 28 -0.43 2.43 0.18
CA GLY A 28 -0.39 3.73 0.85
C GLY A 28 0.85 4.57 0.55
N LEU A 29 1.66 4.18 -0.44
CA LEU A 29 2.74 5.02 -0.96
C LEU A 29 2.16 6.27 -1.63
N GLU A 30 2.56 7.45 -1.15
CA GLU A 30 2.18 8.74 -1.69
C GLU A 30 3.39 9.40 -2.36
N LEU A 31 3.31 9.62 -3.66
CA LEU A 31 4.37 10.31 -4.40
C LEU A 31 4.31 11.83 -4.12
N LEU A 32 5.44 12.42 -3.73
CA LEU A 32 5.50 13.84 -3.33
C LEU A 32 6.22 14.71 -4.35
N ARG A 33 7.40 14.27 -4.79
CA ARG A 33 8.25 14.98 -5.76
C ARG A 33 8.94 13.98 -6.67
N PHE A 34 9.33 14.45 -7.84
CA PHE A 34 9.90 13.65 -8.92
C PHE A 34 11.14 14.32 -9.47
N ASP A 35 12.01 13.54 -10.08
CA ASP A 35 13.13 14.03 -10.86
C ASP A 35 14.00 15.01 -10.05
N LEU A 36 14.34 14.62 -8.82
CA LEU A 36 15.09 15.47 -7.91
C LEU A 36 16.57 15.42 -8.26
N GLU A 37 17.05 16.48 -8.92
CA GLU A 37 18.46 16.76 -9.10
C GLU A 37 18.99 17.55 -7.89
N LEU A 38 20.02 16.99 -7.25
CA LEU A 38 20.62 17.51 -6.02
C LEU A 38 22.03 18.02 -6.30
N GLU A 39 22.66 18.61 -5.27
CA GLU A 39 24.08 18.99 -5.33
C GLU A 39 24.96 17.78 -5.67
N ASP A 40 26.11 18.04 -6.31
CA ASP A 40 27.08 17.03 -6.77
C ASP A 40 26.52 16.02 -7.79
N GLY A 41 25.39 16.31 -8.42
CA GLY A 41 24.76 15.47 -9.44
C GLY A 41 24.06 14.23 -8.85
N VAL A 42 23.77 14.22 -7.55
CA VAL A 42 22.98 13.15 -6.93
C VAL A 42 21.55 13.23 -7.45
N HIS A 43 21.02 12.10 -7.89
CA HIS A 43 19.69 12.04 -8.50
C HIS A 43 18.78 11.05 -7.76
N ILE A 44 17.62 11.54 -7.30
CA ILE A 44 16.53 10.74 -6.72
C ILE A 44 15.35 10.77 -7.67
N ASP A 45 14.97 9.61 -8.20
CA ASP A 45 13.91 9.51 -9.20
C ASP A 45 12.56 9.98 -8.62
N ALA A 46 12.27 9.64 -7.36
CA ALA A 46 11.15 10.22 -6.63
C ALA A 46 11.37 10.31 -5.11
N LEU A 47 10.78 11.33 -4.51
CA LEU A 47 10.57 11.41 -3.07
C LEU A 47 9.10 11.10 -2.79
N ALA A 48 8.85 10.13 -1.93
CA ALA A 48 7.53 9.68 -1.55
C ALA A 48 7.39 9.61 -0.02
N ALA A 49 6.18 9.37 0.46
CA ALA A 49 5.89 8.96 1.82
C ALA A 49 5.26 7.58 1.79
N ASP A 50 5.71 6.68 2.68
CA ASP A 50 4.95 5.45 2.91
C ASP A 50 3.64 5.76 3.63
N ALA A 51 2.84 4.73 3.88
CA ALA A 51 1.61 4.92 4.62
C ALA A 51 1.91 5.60 5.98
N ALA A 52 2.87 5.14 6.78
CA ALA A 52 3.24 5.74 8.06
C ALA A 52 3.76 7.20 7.99
N GLY A 53 3.84 7.79 6.79
CA GLY A 53 4.38 9.12 6.56
C GLY A 53 5.91 9.14 6.57
N ARG A 54 6.56 7.98 6.64
CA ARG A 54 8.02 7.88 6.60
C ARG A 54 8.52 8.26 5.21
N PRO A 55 9.58 9.07 5.10
CA PRO A 55 10.11 9.44 3.80
C PRO A 55 10.68 8.22 3.06
N VAL A 56 10.37 8.13 1.77
CA VAL A 56 10.79 7.07 0.85
C VAL A 56 11.61 7.71 -0.27
N LEU A 57 12.88 7.31 -0.37
CA LEU A 57 13.75 7.65 -1.51
C LEU A 57 13.57 6.57 -2.56
N MET A 58 12.95 6.90 -3.68
CA MET A 58 12.66 5.94 -4.75
C MET A 58 13.68 6.06 -5.88
N PHE A 59 14.11 4.90 -6.38
CA PHE A 59 15.02 4.77 -7.51
C PHE A 59 14.44 3.86 -8.58
N CYS A 60 14.48 4.30 -9.83
CA CYS A 60 14.08 3.53 -11.01
C CYS A 60 15.31 2.90 -11.66
N ALA A 61 15.46 1.58 -11.56
CA ALA A 61 16.59 0.83 -12.07
C ALA A 61 16.29 0.20 -13.44
N MET A 62 16.98 0.69 -14.46
CA MET A 62 16.89 0.24 -15.85
C MET A 62 17.97 -0.81 -16.16
N VAL A 63 17.73 -2.07 -15.78
CA VAL A 63 18.46 -3.28 -16.25
C VAL A 63 19.95 -3.38 -15.82
N GLU A 64 20.56 -4.55 -16.09
CA GLU A 64 21.72 -5.25 -15.49
C GLU A 64 22.98 -4.48 -15.06
N VAL A 65 23.15 -3.21 -15.44
CA VAL A 65 24.43 -2.49 -15.37
C VAL A 65 24.36 -1.17 -14.60
N ASP A 66 23.30 -0.90 -13.83
CA ASP A 66 23.35 0.20 -12.86
C ASP A 66 24.25 -0.16 -11.66
N HIS A 67 25.55 -0.23 -11.95
CA HIS A 67 26.61 -0.42 -10.96
C HIS A 67 26.74 0.81 -10.05
N ALA A 68 26.17 1.95 -10.46
CA ALA A 68 26.17 3.18 -9.70
C ALA A 68 25.01 3.25 -8.69
N LEU A 69 23.96 2.43 -8.84
CA LEU A 69 22.79 2.43 -7.96
C LEU A 69 23.14 2.38 -6.45
N PRO A 70 24.04 1.48 -5.97
CA PRO A 70 24.48 1.52 -4.58
C PRO A 70 25.07 2.88 -4.16
N ALA A 71 25.92 3.48 -4.98
CA ALA A 71 26.52 4.78 -4.70
C ALA A 71 25.45 5.89 -4.67
N ARG A 72 24.56 5.92 -5.67
CA ARG A 72 23.42 6.85 -5.74
C ARG A 72 22.55 6.77 -4.48
N ILE A 73 22.23 5.56 -4.02
CA ILE A 73 21.45 5.35 -2.78
C ILE A 73 22.20 5.91 -1.57
N ALA A 74 23.49 5.62 -1.43
CA ALA A 74 24.30 6.11 -0.32
C ALA A 74 24.39 7.65 -0.30
N ASP A 75 24.65 8.25 -1.46
CA ASP A 75 24.77 9.70 -1.63
C ASP A 75 23.44 10.41 -1.37
N ALA A 76 22.34 9.87 -1.89
CA ALA A 76 20.99 10.40 -1.64
C ALA A 76 20.60 10.36 -0.17
N ARG A 77 20.90 9.26 0.54
CA ARG A 77 20.66 9.15 1.99
C ARG A 77 21.49 10.17 2.78
N ALA A 78 22.76 10.30 2.42
CA ALA A 78 23.66 11.25 3.06
C ALA A 78 23.19 12.70 2.84
N TRP A 79 22.76 13.02 1.62
CA TRP A 79 22.13 14.30 1.30
C TRP A 79 20.85 14.52 2.11
N PHE A 80 19.92 13.56 2.09
CA PHE A 80 18.63 13.70 2.79
C PHE A 80 18.82 14.00 4.28
N THR A 81 19.75 13.30 4.91
CA THR A 81 20.07 13.47 6.33
C THR A 81 20.62 14.87 6.64
N ARG A 82 21.51 15.39 5.79
CA ARG A 82 22.09 16.75 5.95
C ARG A 82 21.10 17.85 5.60
N SER A 83 20.19 17.57 4.68
CA SER A 83 19.28 18.56 4.07
C SER A 83 17.85 18.49 4.62
N VAL A 84 17.63 17.85 5.78
CA VAL A 84 16.27 17.62 6.33
C VAL A 84 15.46 18.91 6.51
N ALA A 85 16.11 20.04 6.84
CA ALA A 85 15.45 21.34 6.96
C ALA A 85 14.95 21.87 5.60
N LEU A 86 15.74 21.69 4.54
CA LEU A 86 15.35 22.02 3.18
C LEU A 86 14.22 21.11 2.70
N VAL A 87 14.33 19.80 2.95
CA VAL A 87 13.27 18.82 2.64
C VAL A 87 11.96 19.21 3.33
N ARG A 88 12.01 19.62 4.60
CA ARG A 88 10.83 20.12 5.33
C ARG A 88 10.18 21.32 4.62
N SER A 89 10.98 22.28 4.17
CA SER A 89 10.47 23.44 3.43
C SER A 89 9.90 23.05 2.07
N LEU A 90 10.52 22.09 1.38
CA LEU A 90 10.07 21.61 0.06
C LEU A 90 8.74 20.84 0.15
N LEU A 91 8.52 20.17 1.28
CA LEU A 91 7.37 19.32 1.56
C LEU A 91 6.35 19.98 2.49
N ASP A 92 6.33 21.32 2.55
CA ASP A 92 5.37 22.02 3.40
C ASP A 92 3.92 21.63 3.03
N GLY A 93 3.12 21.32 4.04
CA GLY A 93 1.77 20.75 3.89
C GLY A 93 1.68 19.25 3.60
N ALA A 94 2.78 18.56 3.27
CA ALA A 94 2.77 17.11 3.13
C ALA A 94 2.87 16.41 4.50
N ARG A 95 2.19 15.26 4.65
CA ARG A 95 2.19 14.48 5.89
C ARG A 95 3.42 13.60 6.02
N VAL A 96 4.61 14.21 6.01
CA VAL A 96 5.89 13.48 6.11
C VAL A 96 6.52 13.62 7.48
N ARG A 97 6.80 12.47 8.09
CA ARG A 97 7.48 12.30 9.36
C ARG A 97 8.99 12.30 9.16
N LEU A 98 9.54 13.51 9.05
CA LEU A 98 11.00 13.72 8.90
C LEU A 98 11.80 13.41 10.16
N ASP A 99 11.14 13.08 11.27
CA ASP A 99 11.72 12.48 12.48
C ASP A 99 12.09 11.00 12.29
N LEU A 100 11.52 10.34 11.28
CA LEU A 100 11.83 8.95 10.93
C LEU A 100 12.97 8.89 9.89
N PRO A 101 13.90 7.91 10.00
CA PRO A 101 14.96 7.75 9.01
C PRO A 101 14.36 7.39 7.64
N PRO A 102 14.87 7.92 6.51
CA PRO A 102 14.31 7.58 5.20
C PRO A 102 14.49 6.09 4.88
N ARG A 103 13.49 5.51 4.23
CA ARG A 103 13.61 4.19 3.58
C ARG A 103 13.95 4.35 2.11
N VAL A 104 14.38 3.27 1.50
CA VAL A 104 14.76 3.23 0.09
C VAL A 104 13.88 2.22 -0.63
N VAL A 105 13.30 2.61 -1.75
CA VAL A 105 12.56 1.71 -2.64
C VAL A 105 13.23 1.73 -4.01
N VAL A 106 13.66 0.58 -4.48
CA VAL A 106 14.22 0.41 -5.83
C VAL A 106 13.21 -0.34 -6.66
N VAL A 107 12.72 0.29 -7.73
CA VAL A 107 11.79 -0.31 -8.69
C VAL A 107 12.56 -0.63 -9.96
N GLY A 108 12.34 -1.78 -10.59
CA GLY A 108 13.03 -2.13 -11.83
C GLY A 108 12.37 -3.30 -12.56
N PHE A 109 12.71 -3.51 -13.84
CA PHE A 109 12.18 -4.67 -14.58
C PHE A 109 12.93 -5.96 -14.27
N GLU A 110 14.24 -5.87 -14.00
CA GLU A 110 15.13 -7.01 -13.77
C GLU A 110 16.27 -6.59 -12.83
N PHE A 111 16.72 -7.51 -11.98
CA PHE A 111 17.87 -7.32 -11.10
C PHE A 111 18.80 -8.53 -11.20
N THR A 112 20.08 -8.29 -11.47
CA THR A 112 21.09 -9.35 -11.44
C THR A 112 21.40 -9.75 -10.00
N GLU A 113 21.79 -11.01 -9.77
CA GLU A 113 22.25 -11.46 -8.45
C GLU A 113 23.41 -10.61 -7.93
N ARG A 114 24.29 -10.12 -8.81
CA ARG A 114 25.38 -9.20 -8.45
C ARG A 114 24.86 -7.85 -7.96
N CYS A 115 23.81 -7.31 -8.58
CA CYS A 115 23.15 -6.09 -8.13
C CYS A 115 22.49 -6.30 -6.76
N LEU A 116 21.69 -7.37 -6.63
CA LEU A 116 21.04 -7.72 -5.35
C LEU A 116 22.06 -7.97 -4.24
N ALA A 117 23.17 -8.64 -4.52
CA ALA A 117 24.25 -8.86 -3.55
C ALA A 117 24.88 -7.55 -3.05
N ARG A 118 25.03 -6.56 -3.94
CA ARG A 118 25.50 -5.20 -3.55
C ARG A 118 24.44 -4.45 -2.76
N LEU A 119 23.17 -4.54 -3.16
CA LEU A 119 22.08 -3.90 -2.43
C LEU A 119 21.90 -4.50 -1.02
N ARG A 120 22.16 -5.80 -0.86
CA ARG A 120 22.15 -6.48 0.45
C ARG A 120 23.22 -5.98 1.43
N THR A 121 24.23 -5.24 0.98
CA THR A 121 25.24 -4.68 1.91
C THR A 121 24.70 -3.49 2.72
N PHE A 122 23.54 -2.94 2.34
CA PHE A 122 22.84 -1.88 3.07
C PHE A 122 22.01 -2.44 4.24
N ALA A 123 22.67 -3.08 5.21
CA ALA A 123 22.01 -3.70 6.36
C ALA A 123 21.39 -2.69 7.34
N ASP A 124 21.89 -1.45 7.37
CA ASP A 124 21.39 -0.34 8.18
C ASP A 124 20.19 0.40 7.54
N VAL A 125 19.74 -0.07 6.38
CA VAL A 125 18.74 0.61 5.56
C VAL A 125 17.52 -0.27 5.42
N ASP A 126 16.36 0.33 5.69
CA ASP A 126 15.09 -0.23 5.25
C ASP A 126 15.01 -0.07 3.73
N LEU A 127 15.38 -1.13 3.01
CA LEU A 127 15.52 -1.17 1.57
C LEU A 127 14.56 -2.21 1.01
N VAL A 128 13.66 -1.78 0.13
CA VAL A 128 12.74 -2.66 -0.61
C VAL A 128 13.12 -2.62 -2.08
N VAL A 129 13.26 -3.79 -2.69
CA VAL A 129 13.51 -3.94 -4.13
C VAL A 129 12.29 -4.59 -4.76
N VAL A 130 11.67 -3.88 -5.69
CA VAL A 130 10.42 -4.25 -6.36
C VAL A 130 10.71 -4.48 -7.84
N ARG A 131 10.40 -5.69 -8.30
CA ARG A 131 10.42 -6.03 -9.73
C ARG A 131 9.05 -5.76 -10.35
N VAL A 132 9.02 -5.10 -11.49
CA VAL A 132 7.82 -4.90 -12.30
C VAL A 132 7.75 -5.98 -13.37
N ASP A 133 6.67 -6.76 -13.34
CA ASP A 133 6.40 -7.84 -14.29
C ASP A 133 5.15 -7.51 -15.11
N ALA A 134 5.13 -7.93 -16.38
CA ALA A 134 3.94 -7.84 -17.23
C ALA A 134 3.43 -9.23 -17.57
N VAL A 135 2.15 -9.48 -17.33
CA VAL A 135 1.49 -10.77 -17.61
C VAL A 135 0.33 -10.55 -18.59
N ARG A 136 0.09 -11.51 -19.49
CA ARG A 136 -1.07 -11.48 -20.39
C ARG A 136 -2.18 -12.39 -19.89
N VAL A 137 -3.39 -11.84 -19.71
CA VAL A 137 -4.59 -12.58 -19.28
C VAL A 137 -5.71 -12.26 -20.27
N GLY A 138 -6.28 -13.29 -20.92
CA GLY A 138 -7.37 -13.11 -21.89
C GLY A 138 -7.02 -12.16 -23.05
N GLY A 139 -5.75 -12.11 -23.45
CA GLY A 139 -5.27 -11.20 -24.50
C GLY A 139 -4.90 -9.79 -24.05
N ARG A 140 -5.29 -9.37 -22.83
CA ARG A 140 -4.96 -8.08 -22.21
C ARG A 140 -3.64 -8.17 -21.43
N THR A 141 -2.86 -7.09 -21.46
CA THR A 141 -1.61 -6.98 -20.68
C THR A 141 -1.94 -6.38 -19.31
N HIS A 142 -1.53 -7.06 -18.24
CA HIS A 142 -1.61 -6.60 -16.87
C HIS A 142 -0.19 -6.37 -16.36
N VAL A 143 0.01 -5.31 -15.58
CA VAL A 143 1.28 -5.00 -14.94
C VAL A 143 1.14 -5.28 -13.45
N GLY A 144 2.06 -6.07 -12.92
CA GLY A 144 2.15 -6.39 -11.50
C GLY A 144 3.55 -6.12 -10.98
N THR A 145 3.69 -6.20 -9.67
CA THR A 145 4.93 -5.96 -8.94
C THR A 145 5.21 -7.13 -8.01
N VAL A 146 6.49 -7.41 -7.80
CA VAL A 146 6.96 -8.47 -6.91
C VAL A 146 8.10 -7.94 -6.07
N VAL A 147 8.00 -8.04 -4.75
CA VAL A 147 9.13 -7.74 -3.86
C VAL A 147 10.17 -8.85 -3.99
N VAL A 148 11.35 -8.52 -4.51
CA VAL A 148 12.44 -9.49 -4.72
C VAL A 148 13.50 -9.43 -3.62
N HIS A 149 13.55 -8.32 -2.87
CA HIS A 149 14.41 -8.18 -1.71
C HIS A 149 13.82 -7.17 -0.72
N HIS A 150 13.96 -7.46 0.57
CA HIS A 150 13.69 -6.54 1.65
C HIS A 150 14.86 -6.64 2.64
N SER A 151 15.51 -5.52 2.94
CA SER A 151 16.48 -5.34 4.03
C SER A 151 15.91 -4.35 5.04
N GLY A 152 16.32 -4.46 6.29
CA GLY A 152 15.74 -3.75 7.43
C GLY A 152 15.18 -4.73 8.44
N ALA A 153 15.29 -4.40 9.73
CA ALA A 153 14.60 -5.14 10.77
C ALA A 153 13.11 -5.06 10.48
N SER A 154 12.56 -6.12 9.88
CA SER A 154 11.13 -6.35 9.75
C SER A 154 10.50 -6.66 11.12
N ASP A 155 10.97 -5.99 12.17
CA ASP A 155 10.34 -5.97 13.48
C ASP A 155 9.18 -4.96 13.50
N ASP A 156 9.00 -4.15 12.43
CA ASP A 156 7.76 -3.42 12.17
C ASP A 156 6.61 -4.34 11.66
N THR A 157 6.72 -5.64 11.96
CA THR A 157 5.57 -6.55 12.07
C THR A 157 4.71 -6.22 13.30
N THR A 158 5.15 -5.30 14.17
CA THR A 158 4.29 -4.81 15.24
C THR A 158 2.97 -4.25 14.68
N LEU A 159 1.90 -4.45 15.45
CA LEU A 159 0.59 -3.88 15.15
C LEU A 159 0.61 -2.34 15.11
N ALA A 160 1.57 -1.72 15.80
CA ALA A 160 1.75 -0.27 15.80
C ALA A 160 2.11 0.28 14.41
N ALA A 161 2.78 -0.50 13.55
CA ALA A 161 3.18 -0.08 12.21
C ALA A 161 1.99 0.27 11.29
N LEU A 162 0.80 -0.28 11.56
CA LEU A 162 -0.42 0.02 10.79
C LEU A 162 -0.89 1.47 10.94
N ALA A 163 -0.47 2.15 12.00
CA ALA A 163 -1.07 3.38 12.46
C ALA A 163 -0.03 4.39 12.96
N CYS A 164 -0.46 5.63 13.14
CA CYS A 164 0.37 6.69 13.71
C CYS A 164 -0.41 7.44 14.79
N GLY A 165 0.32 8.00 15.77
CA GLY A 165 -0.29 8.76 16.88
C GLY A 165 -1.30 7.93 17.67
N ASP A 166 -2.43 8.54 18.04
CA ASP A 166 -3.47 7.90 18.86
C ASP A 166 -4.07 6.64 18.23
N THR A 167 -4.13 6.59 16.89
CA THR A 167 -4.63 5.40 16.18
C THR A 167 -3.73 4.17 16.45
N ALA A 168 -2.43 4.35 16.68
CA ALA A 168 -1.54 3.24 17.02
C ALA A 168 -1.89 2.61 18.37
N SER A 169 -2.22 3.43 19.38
CA SER A 169 -2.71 2.94 20.67
C SER A 169 -4.02 2.15 20.52
N ARG A 170 -4.92 2.58 19.64
CA ARG A 170 -6.18 1.86 19.35
C ARG A 170 -5.95 0.53 18.66
N VAL A 171 -5.07 0.46 17.66
CA VAL A 171 -4.72 -0.79 16.97
C VAL A 171 -4.03 -1.77 17.92
N LEU A 172 -3.14 -1.27 18.78
CA LEU A 172 -2.50 -2.09 19.82
C LEU A 172 -3.53 -2.62 20.83
N ARG A 173 -4.45 -1.77 21.29
CA ARG A 173 -5.56 -2.16 22.18
C ARG A 173 -6.45 -3.22 21.53
N LEU A 174 -6.83 -3.02 20.26
CA LEU A 174 -7.58 -4.00 19.49
C LEU A 174 -6.86 -5.35 19.45
N GLY A 175 -5.56 -5.35 19.15
CA GLY A 175 -4.74 -6.56 19.15
C GLY A 175 -4.71 -7.27 20.49
N ASP A 176 -4.49 -6.54 21.60
CA ASP A 176 -4.50 -7.10 22.95
C ASP A 176 -5.87 -7.72 23.30
N LEU A 177 -6.98 -7.03 22.98
CA LEU A 177 -8.32 -7.56 23.21
C LEU A 177 -8.59 -8.83 22.40
N LEU A 178 -8.23 -8.85 21.12
CA LEU A 178 -8.39 -10.03 20.27
C LEU A 178 -7.53 -11.20 20.74
N SER A 179 -6.28 -10.96 21.15
CA SER A 179 -5.40 -12.00 21.69
C SER A 179 -5.88 -12.56 23.03
N ARG A 180 -6.70 -11.82 23.78
CA ARG A 180 -7.36 -12.33 25.00
C ARG A 180 -8.59 -13.19 24.71
N LEU A 181 -9.23 -13.03 23.54
CA LEU A 181 -10.36 -13.87 23.14
C LEU A 181 -9.89 -15.31 22.92
N ASP A 182 -8.82 -15.50 22.17
CA ASP A 182 -8.19 -16.79 21.95
C ASP A 182 -6.68 -16.63 21.71
N PRO A 183 -5.81 -17.19 22.58
CA PRO A 183 -4.37 -17.16 22.36
C PRO A 183 -3.92 -17.97 21.13
N ALA A 184 -4.77 -18.82 20.55
CA ALA A 184 -4.50 -19.57 19.34
C ALA A 184 -4.62 -18.73 18.05
N PHE A 185 -5.09 -17.48 18.13
CA PHE A 185 -5.17 -16.62 16.96
C PHE A 185 -3.80 -16.41 16.34
N ALA A 186 -3.68 -16.80 15.06
CA ALA A 186 -2.54 -16.45 14.24
C ALA A 186 -2.74 -15.03 13.71
N ILE A 187 -1.68 -14.23 13.76
CA ILE A 187 -1.65 -12.91 13.14
C ILE A 187 -0.72 -12.99 11.94
N ASP A 188 -1.25 -12.74 10.74
CA ASP A 188 -0.47 -12.64 9.51
C ASP A 188 -0.72 -11.31 8.79
N GLY A 189 0.04 -11.07 7.73
CA GLY A 189 -0.06 -9.87 6.90
C GLY A 189 1.24 -9.08 6.81
N ASP A 190 1.14 -7.86 6.29
CA ASP A 190 2.26 -6.95 6.02
C ASP A 190 2.11 -5.64 6.80
N ARG A 191 3.08 -4.73 6.72
CA ARG A 191 3.04 -3.48 7.49
C ARG A 191 1.81 -2.59 7.25
N PHE A 192 0.96 -2.89 6.27
CA PHE A 192 -0.24 -2.15 5.92
C PHE A 192 -1.54 -2.86 6.25
N ALA A 193 -1.48 -4.18 6.42
CA ALA A 193 -2.62 -5.03 6.73
C ALA A 193 -2.24 -6.14 7.70
N ARG A 194 -3.04 -6.33 8.75
CA ARG A 194 -2.92 -7.44 9.69
C ARG A 194 -4.24 -8.20 9.72
N THR A 195 -4.16 -9.52 9.60
CA THR A 195 -5.32 -10.39 9.70
C THR A 195 -5.16 -11.29 10.91
N TRP A 196 -6.17 -11.30 11.78
CA TRP A 196 -6.29 -12.29 12.83
C TRP A 196 -7.06 -13.48 12.28
N ARG A 197 -6.53 -14.68 12.47
CA ARG A 197 -7.09 -15.93 11.98
C ARG A 197 -7.26 -16.96 13.09
N CYS A 198 -8.34 -17.73 13.00
CA CYS A 198 -8.56 -18.94 13.77
C CYS A 198 -8.56 -20.12 12.82
N ASP A 199 -7.64 -21.07 12.97
CA ASP A 199 -7.51 -22.24 12.07
C ASP A 199 -7.47 -21.88 10.57
N GLY A 200 -6.80 -20.76 10.25
CA GLY A 200 -6.69 -20.24 8.89
C GLY A 200 -7.89 -19.42 8.41
N VAL A 201 -9.00 -19.38 9.15
CA VAL A 201 -10.19 -18.59 8.81
C VAL A 201 -10.02 -17.14 9.31
N PRO A 202 -10.21 -16.11 8.46
CA PRO A 202 -10.08 -14.72 8.88
C PRO A 202 -11.21 -14.31 9.84
N ILE A 203 -10.82 -13.75 10.98
CA ILE A 203 -11.70 -13.16 12.00
C ILE A 203 -11.85 -11.66 11.75
N VAL A 204 -10.72 -10.96 11.64
CA VAL A 204 -10.70 -9.51 11.39
C VAL A 204 -9.46 -9.15 10.59
N LEU A 205 -9.64 -8.29 9.60
CA LEU A 205 -8.59 -7.64 8.84
C LEU A 205 -8.52 -6.19 9.28
N VAL A 206 -7.39 -5.77 9.83
CA VAL A 206 -7.12 -4.35 10.09
C VAL A 206 -6.15 -3.88 9.04
N MET A 207 -6.54 -2.88 8.26
CA MET A 207 -5.71 -2.34 7.21
C MET A 207 -5.75 -0.82 7.20
N ARG A 208 -4.71 -0.24 6.64
CA ARG A 208 -4.68 1.19 6.39
C ARG A 208 -5.37 1.50 5.06
N ALA A 209 -6.49 2.19 5.09
CA ALA A 209 -7.18 2.66 3.90
C ALA A 209 -6.99 4.17 3.76
N ALA A 210 -6.14 4.59 2.81
CA ALA A 210 -5.73 5.98 2.62
C ALA A 210 -5.24 6.63 3.94
N ARG A 211 -6.06 7.53 4.51
CA ARG A 211 -5.72 8.34 5.69
C ARG A 211 -6.24 7.78 7.01
N GLN A 212 -6.90 6.63 7.00
CA GLN A 212 -7.52 6.02 8.18
C GLN A 212 -7.13 4.56 8.31
N VAL A 213 -7.21 4.04 9.54
CA VAL A 213 -7.10 2.61 9.80
C VAL A 213 -8.51 2.06 9.93
N VAL A 214 -8.80 1.01 9.17
CA VAL A 214 -10.11 0.41 9.07
C VAL A 214 -10.00 -1.05 9.48
N ALA A 215 -10.94 -1.49 10.31
CA ALA A 215 -11.12 -2.90 10.63
C ALA A 215 -12.28 -3.47 9.82
N VAL A 216 -12.09 -4.67 9.30
CA VAL A 216 -13.06 -5.41 8.50
C VAL A 216 -13.27 -6.76 9.14
N VAL A 217 -14.46 -6.96 9.69
CA VAL A 217 -14.94 -8.28 10.13
C VAL A 217 -15.77 -8.86 8.97
N PRO A 218 -15.41 -10.03 8.41
CA PRO A 218 -16.14 -10.58 7.27
C PRO A 218 -17.65 -10.72 7.57
N GLY A 219 -18.48 -10.28 6.61
CA GLY A 219 -19.93 -10.21 6.75
C GLY A 219 -20.46 -8.88 7.32
N HIS A 220 -19.57 -7.96 7.71
CA HIS A 220 -19.95 -6.66 8.27
C HIS A 220 -19.37 -5.48 7.49
N THR A 221 -19.98 -4.30 7.67
CA THR A 221 -19.49 -3.05 7.11
C THR A 221 -18.13 -2.69 7.73
N PRO A 222 -17.14 -2.21 6.95
CA PRO A 222 -15.86 -1.75 7.48
C PRO A 222 -16.02 -0.65 8.53
N VAL A 223 -15.24 -0.72 9.61
CA VAL A 223 -15.28 0.21 10.74
C VAL A 223 -13.99 1.01 10.81
N ALA A 224 -14.08 2.34 10.75
CA ALA A 224 -12.94 3.23 10.92
C ALA A 224 -12.53 3.33 12.41
N LEU A 225 -11.26 3.12 12.72
CA LEU A 225 -10.72 3.12 14.10
C LEU A 225 -10.37 4.54 14.59
N GLU A 226 -11.33 5.46 14.51
CA GLU A 226 -11.13 6.88 14.84
C GLU A 226 -11.27 7.18 16.34
N HIS A 227 -12.03 6.37 17.06
CA HIS A 227 -12.30 6.51 18.49
C HIS A 227 -12.30 5.15 19.21
N ASP A 228 -12.30 5.18 20.53
CA ASP A 228 -12.19 3.98 21.36
C ASP A 228 -13.42 3.07 21.27
N ASP A 229 -14.63 3.65 21.16
CA ASP A 229 -15.85 2.85 20.98
C ASP A 229 -15.82 2.02 19.69
N ALA A 230 -15.18 2.53 18.62
CA ALA A 230 -15.03 1.78 17.38
C ALA A 230 -14.14 0.53 17.55
N VAL A 231 -13.18 0.57 18.47
CA VAL A 231 -12.38 -0.61 18.82
C VAL A 231 -13.26 -1.65 19.52
N ASP A 232 -14.09 -1.21 20.46
CA ASP A 232 -14.97 -2.10 21.22
C ASP A 232 -16.06 -2.73 20.32
N ASP A 233 -16.62 -1.96 19.38
CA ASP A 233 -17.55 -2.44 18.36
C ASP A 233 -16.91 -3.54 17.50
N VAL A 234 -15.68 -3.32 17.03
CA VAL A 234 -14.93 -4.31 16.23
C VAL A 234 -14.64 -5.57 17.03
N VAL A 235 -14.30 -5.46 18.32
CA VAL A 235 -14.07 -6.62 19.20
C VAL A 235 -15.35 -7.42 19.42
N ASP A 236 -16.50 -6.77 19.61
CA ASP A 236 -17.80 -7.46 19.72
C ASP A 236 -18.13 -8.23 18.42
N LEU A 237 -17.99 -7.57 17.26
CA LEU A 237 -18.20 -8.21 15.95
C LEU A 237 -17.25 -9.40 15.74
N ALA A 238 -15.96 -9.23 16.03
CA ALA A 238 -14.96 -10.28 15.93
C ALA A 238 -15.27 -11.46 16.88
N SER A 239 -15.74 -11.18 18.09
CA SER A 239 -16.12 -12.19 19.08
C SER A 239 -17.31 -13.02 18.60
N ARG A 240 -18.37 -12.36 18.08
CA ARG A 240 -19.55 -13.05 17.52
C ARG A 240 -19.17 -13.95 16.34
N ARG A 241 -18.31 -13.45 15.45
CA ARG A 241 -17.78 -14.23 14.33
C ARG A 241 -16.99 -15.45 14.80
N TYR A 242 -16.04 -15.25 15.72
CA TYR A 242 -15.26 -16.34 16.31
C TYR A 242 -16.15 -17.42 16.93
N LEU A 243 -17.15 -17.02 17.73
CA LEU A 243 -18.12 -17.97 18.32
C LEU A 243 -18.92 -18.71 17.24
N GLY A 244 -19.29 -18.04 16.14
CA GLY A 244 -19.93 -18.67 14.99
C GLY A 244 -19.06 -19.74 14.33
N ILE A 245 -17.75 -19.48 14.18
CA ILE A 245 -16.78 -20.44 13.63
C ILE A 245 -16.62 -21.64 14.56
N VAL A 246 -16.43 -21.41 15.87
CA VAL A 246 -16.28 -22.49 16.86
C VAL A 246 -17.55 -23.34 16.95
N ALA A 247 -18.73 -22.74 16.81
CA ALA A 247 -20.00 -23.45 16.80
C ALA A 247 -20.29 -24.18 15.47
N GLY A 248 -19.49 -23.95 14.42
CA GLY A 248 -19.69 -24.51 13.09
C GLY A 248 -20.90 -23.92 12.36
N TRP A 249 -21.26 -22.67 12.66
CA TRP A 249 -22.42 -21.98 12.07
C TRP A 249 -22.02 -20.92 11.03
N ASP A 250 -20.73 -20.59 10.93
CA ASP A 250 -20.25 -19.54 10.02
C ASP A 250 -19.79 -20.12 8.68
N ASP A 251 -20.64 -20.00 7.66
CA ASP A 251 -20.34 -20.35 6.27
C ASP A 251 -19.82 -19.13 5.46
N THR A 252 -19.50 -18.01 6.11
CA THR A 252 -19.08 -16.79 5.39
C THR A 252 -17.77 -17.06 4.63
N PRO A 253 -17.76 -16.86 3.30
CA PRO A 253 -16.59 -17.16 2.49
C PRO A 253 -15.39 -16.32 2.92
N ALA A 254 -14.19 -16.90 2.83
CA ALA A 254 -12.95 -16.22 3.15
C ALA A 254 -12.77 -14.97 2.27
N VAL A 255 -12.52 -13.83 2.92
CA VAL A 255 -12.17 -12.59 2.23
C VAL A 255 -10.75 -12.73 1.69
N ALA A 256 -10.58 -12.64 0.37
CA ALA A 256 -9.25 -12.71 -0.24
C ALA A 256 -8.46 -11.42 0.07
N PRO A 257 -7.21 -11.52 0.57
CA PRO A 257 -6.42 -10.36 1.01
C PRO A 257 -6.01 -9.40 -0.14
N HIS A 258 -6.22 -9.76 -1.40
CA HIS A 258 -5.74 -9.01 -2.58
C HIS A 258 -6.84 -8.56 -3.56
N GLY A 259 -8.10 -8.51 -3.12
CA GLY A 259 -9.23 -8.26 -4.04
C GLY A 259 -10.34 -7.38 -3.47
N PHE A 260 -10.03 -6.41 -2.62
CA PHE A 260 -11.02 -5.40 -2.22
C PHE A 260 -11.19 -4.36 -3.33
N GLU A 261 -11.95 -4.72 -4.37
CA GLU A 261 -12.71 -3.70 -5.10
C GLU A 261 -13.88 -3.31 -4.19
N ILE A 262 -13.88 -2.07 -3.68
CA ILE A 262 -15.06 -1.49 -3.03
C ILE A 262 -16.13 -1.41 -4.13
N ARG A 263 -16.96 -2.44 -4.24
CA ARG A 263 -18.16 -2.38 -5.05
C ARG A 263 -19.12 -1.45 -4.34
N ASP A 264 -19.28 -0.25 -4.88
CA ASP A 264 -20.38 0.67 -4.59
C ASP A 264 -21.70 -0.05 -4.84
N ARG A 265 -22.22 -0.72 -3.81
CA ARG A 265 -23.57 -1.25 -3.82
C ARG A 265 -24.26 -0.84 -2.53
N GLU A 266 -25.22 0.07 -2.75
CA GLU A 266 -26.23 0.58 -1.80
C GLU A 266 -25.79 1.71 -0.87
N ALA A 267 -25.44 2.85 -1.49
CA ALA A 267 -25.62 4.17 -0.91
C ALA A 267 -27.12 4.50 -0.77
N ARG A 268 -27.75 4.00 0.30
CA ARG A 268 -28.92 4.64 0.91
C ARG A 268 -28.62 4.73 2.41
N ASP A 269 -28.68 5.95 2.94
CA ASP A 269 -28.44 6.34 4.34
C ASP A 269 -27.01 6.74 4.74
N ILE A 270 -26.28 7.44 3.86
CA ILE A 270 -25.11 8.25 4.27
C ILE A 270 -25.59 9.68 4.62
N PRO A 271 -25.30 10.19 5.83
CA PRO A 271 -25.63 11.56 6.21
C PRO A 271 -25.03 12.60 5.26
N PRO A 272 -25.73 13.71 4.92
CA PRO A 272 -25.27 14.72 3.94
C PRO A 272 -23.91 15.36 4.24
N ALA A 273 -23.41 15.24 5.48
CA ALA A 273 -22.10 15.74 5.88
C ALA A 273 -20.93 14.88 5.36
N ALA A 274 -21.11 13.56 5.22
CA ALA A 274 -20.08 12.66 4.69
C ALA A 274 -20.04 12.67 3.15
N ARG A 275 -21.17 12.97 2.50
CA ARG A 275 -21.27 13.11 1.04
C ARG A 275 -20.46 14.30 0.50
N ARG A 276 -20.39 15.41 1.25
CA ARG A 276 -19.63 16.62 0.87
C ARG A 276 -18.11 16.46 0.96
N ALA A 277 -17.60 15.40 1.58
CA ALA A 277 -16.16 15.11 1.63
C ALA A 277 -15.69 14.17 0.52
N ALA A 278 -16.61 13.44 -0.13
CA ALA A 278 -16.30 12.47 -1.20
C ALA A 278 -16.56 13.01 -2.62
N GLU A 279 -17.38 14.05 -2.78
CA GLU A 279 -17.78 14.61 -4.09
C GLU A 279 -16.80 15.68 -4.61
N ALA A 280 -15.52 15.32 -4.70
CA ALA A 280 -14.55 16.06 -5.50
C ALA A 280 -13.81 15.08 -6.43
N GLU A 281 -14.55 14.55 -7.41
CA GLU A 281 -14.16 14.38 -8.82
C GLU A 281 -15.03 13.30 -9.50
N VAL A 282 -15.47 13.62 -10.72
CA VAL A 282 -16.37 12.90 -11.63
C VAL A 282 -17.85 12.90 -11.21
N THR A 283 -18.66 13.64 -11.97
CA THR A 283 -20.11 13.70 -11.80
C THR A 283 -20.77 12.46 -12.36
N ALA A 284 -21.90 12.02 -11.77
CA ALA A 284 -22.67 10.87 -12.26
C ALA A 284 -23.05 10.97 -13.77
N ALA A 285 -23.15 12.19 -14.30
CA ALA A 285 -23.39 12.45 -15.72
C ALA A 285 -22.20 12.09 -16.63
N GLU A 286 -20.96 12.16 -16.13
CA GLU A 286 -19.75 11.76 -16.87
C GLU A 286 -19.60 10.22 -16.89
N TYR A 287 -20.12 9.54 -15.86
CA TYR A 287 -20.16 8.07 -15.80
C TYR A 287 -21.17 7.48 -16.79
N ASP A 288 -22.37 8.07 -16.90
CA ASP A 288 -23.40 7.60 -17.83
C ASP A 288 -23.04 7.82 -19.30
N ALA A 289 -22.27 8.87 -19.61
CA ALA A 289 -21.75 9.13 -20.95
C ALA A 289 -20.71 8.10 -21.41
N PHE A 290 -20.01 7.45 -20.48
CA PHE A 290 -18.96 6.46 -20.79
C PHE A 290 -19.52 5.10 -21.26
N PHE A 291 -20.77 4.78 -20.93
CA PHE A 291 -21.41 3.49 -21.25
C PHE A 291 -22.51 3.57 -22.32
N ALA A 292 -22.73 4.76 -22.92
CA ALA A 292 -23.79 4.97 -23.90
C ALA A 292 -23.47 4.48 -25.33
N ASP A 293 -22.24 4.04 -25.63
CA ASP A 293 -21.78 3.73 -27.00
C ASP A 293 -21.68 2.24 -27.37
N GLU A 294 -22.17 1.32 -26.53
CA GLU A 294 -22.22 -0.11 -26.88
C GLU A 294 -23.65 -0.69 -26.79
N ALA A 295 -24.50 -0.31 -27.74
CA ALA A 295 -25.68 -1.10 -28.10
C ALA A 295 -25.43 -1.79 -29.45
N PRO A 296 -25.42 -3.13 -29.55
CA PRO A 296 -25.31 -3.81 -30.83
C PRO A 296 -26.61 -3.68 -31.62
N GLU A 297 -26.51 -3.20 -32.87
CA GLU A 297 -27.59 -3.26 -33.85
C GLU A 297 -28.05 -4.71 -34.04
N SER A 298 -29.36 -4.93 -33.87
CA SER A 298 -29.99 -6.24 -34.12
C SER A 298 -30.14 -6.46 -35.63
N PRO A 299 -29.70 -7.60 -36.19
CA PRO A 299 -29.86 -7.86 -37.61
C PRO A 299 -31.30 -8.30 -37.92
N SER A 300 -31.89 -7.65 -38.93
CA SER A 300 -33.13 -7.99 -39.63
C SER A 300 -32.91 -9.03 -40.72
#